data_AF-A0A3Q2XKU4-F1
#
_entry.id   AF-A0A3Q2XKU4-F1
#
_cell.length_a   1.000
_cell.length_b   1.000
_cell.length_c   1.000
_cell.angle_alpha   90.00
_cell.angle_beta   90.00
_cell.angle_gamma   90.00
#
_symmetry.space_group_name_H-M   'P 1'
#
loop_
_entity.id
_entity.type
_entity.pdbx_description
1 polymer ?
#
loop_
_entity_poly.entity_id
_entity_poly.type
_entity_poly.pdbx_seq_one_letter_code
_entity_poly.pdbx_strand_id
1 'polypeptide(L)'
;IIAAVDLTVSKYERSQELQEVLARLENKSFAKLKSGKVIRKQDLHSKHRDLQHKGLLYWKTATGRLKDTLALLLTDVLVFLQEKDQRFVFAAVDQKPPVIPLQKLIVREVANEERGMFLISASSAGPEMYEVHTTTREERNAWMRHIRQAVESCPEEEEEEERSAESEEAKRAAEAKVQKISKFQETLLNQDQRICNSLEEKLQLYAELTELTLRSSEAVPHRHLLVQPDIDSESPRPASTLLTAALREALGQGMCGQGETTGWSHYLGGFAVMEDHGNRQRFESSKLESGITGLYDGNVRYCVQTEQENALERREQHCILEAQRLRCEREELEAQLLEYRNNLDRLREGQKSVDREKEKLEAQQRVLQSWRHNRQSSLPVTIPLDGYKILSSASEDALKHLYRLTLFFSNSLSDFSPQLDRHSPGVWRPGHELYKNSFSPASSPSLTPLLPPQSYLSLEGHLREDGSEENIVYL
;
A
#
# COMPACT_ATOMS: atom_id res chain seq x y z
N ILE A 1 -6.15 12.45 19.74
CA ILE A 1 -4.79 12.33 20.30
C ILE A 1 -4.66 11.05 21.12
N ILE A 2 -5.35 10.88 22.26
CA ILE A 2 -5.24 9.70 23.14
C ILE A 2 -5.33 8.38 22.35
N ALA A 3 -6.43 8.14 21.61
CA ALA A 3 -6.58 6.93 20.79
C ALA A 3 -5.45 6.68 19.75
N ALA A 4 -4.78 7.73 19.26
CA ALA A 4 -3.64 7.57 18.35
C ALA A 4 -2.35 7.16 19.09
N VAL A 5 -2.18 7.64 20.34
CA VAL A 5 -1.12 7.16 21.24
C VAL A 5 -1.38 5.71 21.62
N ASP A 6 -2.61 5.35 22.00
CA ASP A 6 -2.99 3.99 22.36
C ASP A 6 -2.75 3.00 21.20
N LEU A 7 -3.13 3.37 19.98
CA LEU A 7 -2.84 2.59 18.77
C LEU A 7 -1.33 2.43 18.54
N THR A 8 -0.53 3.46 18.79
CA THR A 8 0.93 3.43 18.60
C THR A 8 1.62 2.56 19.67
N VAL A 9 1.22 2.69 20.94
CA VAL A 9 1.68 1.84 22.04
C VAL A 9 1.32 0.39 21.77
N SER A 10 0.04 0.13 21.44
CA SER A 10 -0.45 -1.21 21.15
C SER A 10 0.24 -1.84 19.92
N LYS A 11 0.62 -1.04 18.92
CA LYS A 11 1.46 -1.52 17.80
C LYS A 11 2.87 -1.89 18.26
N TYR A 12 3.50 -1.06 19.10
CA TYR A 12 4.82 -1.33 19.64
C TYR A 12 4.86 -2.59 20.51
N GLU A 13 3.88 -2.75 21.42
CA GLU A 13 3.73 -3.93 22.28
C GLU A 13 3.61 -5.23 21.46
N ARG A 14 2.74 -5.26 20.45
CA ARG A 14 2.62 -6.42 19.54
C ARG A 14 3.89 -6.68 18.74
N SER A 15 4.61 -5.63 18.33
CA SER A 15 5.90 -5.75 17.64
C SER A 15 6.98 -6.34 18.54
N GLN A 16 7.09 -5.88 19.79
CA GLN A 16 7.99 -6.44 20.80
C GLN A 16 7.64 -7.91 21.10
N GLU A 17 6.36 -8.22 21.31
CA GLU A 17 5.91 -9.59 21.56
C GLU A 17 6.26 -10.55 20.41
N LEU A 18 6.14 -10.09 19.16
CA LEU A 18 6.60 -10.84 17.99
C LEU A 18 8.13 -11.03 18.01
N GLN A 19 8.90 -9.99 18.33
CA GLN A 19 10.36 -10.09 18.44
C GLN A 19 10.81 -11.10 19.50
N GLU A 20 10.16 -11.16 20.66
CA GLU A 20 10.48 -12.14 21.71
C GLU A 20 10.25 -13.59 21.24
N VAL A 21 9.15 -13.84 20.53
CA VAL A 21 8.88 -15.18 19.94
C VAL A 21 9.87 -15.50 18.82
N LEU A 22 10.16 -14.55 17.93
CA LEU A 22 11.14 -14.73 16.86
C LEU A 22 12.55 -14.92 17.40
N ALA A 23 12.96 -14.27 18.50
CA ALA A 23 14.25 -14.48 19.14
C ALA A 23 14.43 -15.96 19.54
N ARG A 24 13.37 -16.59 20.07
CA ARG A 24 13.33 -18.00 20.46
C ARG A 24 13.12 -18.98 19.29
N LEU A 25 12.68 -18.51 18.11
CA LEU A 25 12.52 -19.33 16.90
C LEU A 25 13.88 -19.75 16.32
N GLU A 26 14.05 -21.05 16.02
CA GLU A 26 15.30 -21.59 15.46
C GLU A 26 15.56 -21.10 14.03
N ASN A 27 16.74 -20.52 13.78
CA ASN A 27 17.13 -19.98 12.46
C ASN A 27 17.18 -21.06 11.35
N LYS A 28 17.41 -22.33 11.69
CA LYS A 28 17.41 -23.47 10.75
C LYS A 28 16.01 -24.00 10.43
N SER A 29 14.98 -23.57 11.17
CA SER A 29 13.61 -23.99 10.94
C SER A 29 12.98 -23.21 9.78
N PHE A 30 12.16 -23.89 9.00
CA PHE A 30 11.41 -23.31 7.90
C PHE A 30 10.06 -24.02 7.75
N ALA A 31 9.07 -23.30 7.24
CA ALA A 31 7.80 -23.84 6.78
C ALA A 31 7.77 -23.81 5.25
N LYS A 32 7.19 -24.85 4.63
CA LYS A 32 6.88 -24.84 3.20
C LYS A 32 5.37 -24.77 3.04
N LEU A 33 4.89 -23.72 2.37
CA LEU A 33 3.47 -23.53 2.06
C LEU A 33 3.04 -24.46 0.92
N LYS A 34 1.73 -24.66 0.77
CA LYS A 34 1.17 -25.46 -0.33
C LYS A 34 1.51 -24.90 -1.72
N SER A 35 1.67 -23.59 -1.84
CA SER A 35 2.19 -22.91 -3.04
C SER A 35 3.67 -23.17 -3.34
N GLY A 36 4.38 -23.87 -2.46
CA GLY A 36 5.83 -24.12 -2.57
C GLY A 36 6.71 -23.02 -1.97
N LYS A 37 6.17 -21.84 -1.67
CA LYS A 37 6.86 -20.73 -0.98
C LYS A 37 7.42 -21.22 0.36
N VAL A 38 8.69 -20.94 0.62
CA VAL A 38 9.37 -21.28 1.87
C VAL A 38 9.40 -20.04 2.76
N ILE A 39 8.93 -20.18 4.01
CA ILE A 39 8.95 -19.13 5.03
C ILE A 39 9.91 -19.55 6.14
N ARG A 40 10.82 -18.65 6.48
CA ARG A 40 11.83 -18.76 7.54
C ARG A 40 11.59 -17.65 8.56
N LYS A 41 12.36 -17.66 9.64
CA LYS A 41 12.38 -16.61 10.67
C LYS A 41 12.55 -15.18 10.11
N GLN A 42 13.37 -15.01 9.06
CA GLN A 42 13.62 -13.70 8.46
C GLN A 42 12.37 -13.14 7.75
N ASP A 43 11.61 -14.00 7.07
CA ASP A 43 10.39 -13.62 6.34
C ASP A 43 9.26 -13.20 7.31
N LEU A 44 9.25 -13.74 8.53
CA LEU A 44 8.35 -13.31 9.61
C LEU A 44 8.74 -11.97 10.24
N HIS A 45 9.96 -11.47 10.00
CA HIS A 45 10.47 -10.19 10.50
C HIS A 45 10.38 -9.06 9.45
N SER A 46 9.54 -9.24 8.42
CA SER A 46 9.27 -8.22 7.41
C SER A 46 8.58 -7.01 8.00
N LYS A 47 8.92 -5.80 7.51
CA LYS A 47 8.30 -4.52 7.93
C LYS A 47 6.78 -4.44 7.68
N HIS A 48 6.23 -5.35 6.87
CA HIS A 48 4.81 -5.41 6.52
C HIS A 48 4.03 -6.46 7.33
N ARG A 49 4.70 -7.16 8.26
CA ARG A 49 4.11 -8.23 9.09
C ARG A 49 4.05 -7.83 10.55
N ASP A 50 2.95 -7.16 10.91
CA ASP A 50 2.61 -6.88 12.30
C ASP A 50 1.85 -8.09 12.90
N LEU A 51 2.16 -8.42 14.16
CA LEU A 51 1.37 -9.39 14.93
C LEU A 51 0.01 -8.77 15.26
N GLN A 52 -1.07 -9.51 15.02
CA GLN A 52 -2.45 -9.12 15.34
C GLN A 52 -2.93 -9.82 16.62
N HIS A 53 -2.68 -11.13 16.74
CA HIS A 53 -3.08 -11.93 17.89
C HIS A 53 -2.12 -13.11 18.11
N LYS A 54 -1.87 -13.46 19.37
CA LYS A 54 -1.03 -14.58 19.80
C LYS A 54 -1.73 -15.37 20.89
N GLY A 55 -1.59 -16.69 20.87
CA GLY A 55 -2.10 -17.56 21.92
C GLY A 55 -1.84 -19.03 21.62
N LEU A 56 -2.22 -19.90 22.55
CA LEU A 56 -2.11 -21.34 22.38
C LEU A 56 -3.34 -21.90 21.64
N LEU A 57 -3.09 -22.77 20.67
CA LEU A 57 -4.11 -23.56 19.99
C LEU A 57 -3.72 -25.05 20.06
N TYR A 58 -4.75 -25.90 20.04
CA TYR A 58 -4.60 -27.35 20.08
C TYR A 58 -4.93 -27.93 18.70
N TRP A 59 -3.92 -28.21 17.90
CA TRP A 59 -4.09 -28.79 16.58
C TRP A 59 -4.47 -30.27 16.69
N LYS A 60 -5.67 -30.63 16.23
CA LYS A 60 -6.12 -32.02 16.16
C LYS A 60 -5.53 -32.73 14.95
N THR A 61 -4.78 -33.78 15.22
CA THR A 61 -4.25 -34.71 14.21
C THR A 61 -5.35 -35.58 13.60
N ALA A 62 -5.09 -36.17 12.44
CA ALA A 62 -5.90 -37.22 11.82
C ALA A 62 -6.11 -38.45 12.75
N THR A 63 -5.25 -38.64 13.76
CA THR A 63 -5.40 -39.67 14.79
C THR A 63 -6.35 -39.27 15.94
N GLY A 64 -6.95 -38.08 15.88
CA GLY A 64 -7.78 -37.50 16.93
C GLY A 64 -7.01 -36.89 18.11
N ARG A 65 -5.68 -37.07 18.18
CA ARG A 65 -4.83 -36.49 19.24
C ARG A 65 -4.66 -34.99 19.04
N LEU A 66 -4.75 -34.22 20.12
CA LEU A 66 -4.41 -32.80 20.15
C LEU A 66 -2.89 -32.59 20.29
N LYS A 67 -2.39 -31.52 19.67
CA LYS A 67 -1.01 -31.05 19.73
C LYS A 67 -0.97 -29.57 20.07
N ASP A 68 -0.27 -29.25 21.15
CA ASP A 68 -0.09 -27.89 21.63
C ASP A 68 0.80 -27.11 20.64
N THR A 69 0.26 -26.02 20.09
CA THR A 69 0.97 -25.11 19.21
C THR A 69 0.75 -23.66 19.63
N LEU A 70 1.83 -22.87 19.59
CA LEU A 70 1.72 -21.42 19.70
C LEU A 70 1.30 -20.87 18.34
N ALA A 71 0.13 -20.27 18.28
CA ALA A 71 -0.39 -19.62 17.09
C ALA A 71 -0.06 -18.13 17.09
N LEU A 72 0.46 -17.63 15.97
CA LEU A 72 0.69 -16.21 15.69
C LEU A 72 -0.13 -15.83 14.47
N LEU A 73 -1.14 -14.99 14.67
CA LEU A 73 -1.87 -14.34 13.59
C LEU A 73 -1.15 -13.05 13.23
N LEU A 74 -0.52 -13.01 12.06
CA LEU A 74 0.08 -11.81 11.47
C LEU A 74 -0.94 -11.11 10.55
N THR A 75 -0.53 -10.04 9.89
CA THR A 75 -1.34 -9.29 8.91
C THR A 75 -1.74 -10.11 7.67
N ASP A 76 -0.90 -11.05 7.24
CA ASP A 76 -1.06 -11.79 5.97
C ASP A 76 -1.01 -13.32 6.12
N VAL A 77 -0.51 -13.83 7.25
CA VAL A 77 -0.41 -15.28 7.53
C VAL A 77 -0.77 -15.65 8.97
N LEU A 78 -1.30 -16.85 9.15
CA LEU A 78 -1.41 -17.54 10.44
C LEU A 78 -0.28 -18.58 10.56
N VAL A 79 0.55 -18.47 11.60
CA VAL A 79 1.72 -19.33 11.84
C VAL A 79 1.50 -20.20 13.07
N PHE A 80 1.78 -21.50 12.95
CA PHE A 80 1.82 -22.44 14.07
C PHE A 80 3.27 -22.82 14.40
N LEU A 81 3.68 -22.54 15.62
CA LEU A 81 4.97 -22.93 16.18
C LEU A 81 4.76 -24.01 17.25
N GLN A 82 5.74 -24.89 17.40
CA GLN A 82 5.81 -25.85 18.51
C GLN A 82 7.03 -25.52 19.38
N GLU A 83 6.87 -25.58 20.70
CA GLU A 83 8.01 -25.50 21.61
C GLU A 83 8.75 -26.85 21.65
N LYS A 84 10.06 -26.78 21.45
CA LYS A 84 10.99 -27.91 21.48
C LYS A 84 12.31 -27.43 22.07
N ASP A 85 12.78 -28.11 23.12
CA ASP A 85 14.07 -27.81 23.76
C ASP A 85 14.20 -26.31 24.16
N GLN A 86 13.12 -25.74 24.73
CA GLN A 86 12.94 -24.32 25.11
C GLN A 86 12.96 -23.30 23.95
N ARG A 87 13.08 -23.76 22.71
CA ARG A 87 13.02 -22.95 21.48
C ARG A 87 11.74 -23.20 20.71
N PHE A 88 11.39 -22.29 19.81
CA PHE A 88 10.32 -22.53 18.86
C PHE A 88 10.86 -23.11 17.56
N VAL A 89 10.09 -24.01 16.97
CA VAL A 89 10.22 -24.49 15.59
C VAL A 89 8.85 -24.40 14.92
N PHE A 90 8.80 -24.31 13.59
CA PHE A 90 7.53 -24.46 12.88
C PHE A 90 6.90 -25.83 13.20
N ALA A 91 5.58 -25.85 13.44
CA ALA A 91 4.89 -27.06 13.87
C ALA A 91 4.95 -28.17 12.79
N ALA A 92 5.03 -29.43 13.21
CA ALA A 92 5.06 -30.58 12.30
C ALA A 92 3.90 -31.53 12.63
N VAL A 93 2.73 -31.28 12.04
CA VAL A 93 1.48 -32.00 12.32
C VAL A 93 0.88 -32.51 11.00
N ASP A 94 0.63 -33.82 10.92
CA ASP A 94 0.04 -34.51 9.75
C ASP A 94 0.67 -34.19 8.37
N GLN A 95 1.93 -33.75 8.33
CA GLN A 95 2.62 -33.24 7.13
C GLN A 95 1.94 -32.01 6.47
N LYS A 96 1.01 -31.35 7.17
CA LYS A 96 0.35 -30.13 6.68
C LYS A 96 1.24 -28.90 6.89
N PRO A 97 1.19 -27.89 6.00
CA PRO A 97 1.87 -26.63 6.19
C PRO A 97 1.55 -25.97 7.54
N PRO A 98 2.55 -25.60 8.36
CA PRO A 98 2.32 -24.89 9.63
C PRO A 98 2.19 -23.38 9.45
N VAL A 99 2.19 -22.88 8.21
CA VAL A 99 1.91 -21.47 7.91
C VAL A 99 0.83 -21.43 6.84
N ILE A 100 -0.25 -20.72 7.14
CA ILE A 100 -1.46 -20.64 6.34
C ILE A 100 -1.63 -19.18 5.89
N PRO A 101 -1.65 -18.89 4.58
CA PRO A 101 -2.05 -17.57 4.08
C PRO A 101 -3.45 -17.18 4.54
N LEU A 102 -3.66 -15.92 4.87
CA LEU A 102 -4.99 -15.40 5.20
C LEU A 102 -5.85 -15.16 3.96
N GLN A 103 -5.24 -14.94 2.80
CA GLN A 103 -5.94 -14.85 1.53
C GLN A 103 -6.83 -16.09 1.33
N LYS A 104 -8.14 -15.86 1.16
CA LYS A 104 -9.15 -16.90 0.93
C LYS A 104 -9.23 -17.95 2.07
N LEU A 105 -8.82 -17.60 3.30
CA LEU A 105 -8.95 -18.43 4.50
C LEU A 105 -10.35 -18.34 5.10
N ILE A 106 -11.05 -19.47 5.19
CA ILE A 106 -12.42 -19.54 5.72
C ILE A 106 -12.40 -20.16 7.12
N VAL A 107 -12.97 -19.47 8.11
CA VAL A 107 -13.06 -19.95 9.50
C VAL A 107 -14.49 -20.34 9.87
N ARG A 108 -14.69 -21.60 10.26
CA ARG A 108 -15.99 -22.19 10.63
C ARG A 108 -15.97 -22.83 12.01
N GLU A 109 -17.13 -22.92 12.63
CA GLU A 109 -17.32 -23.61 13.92
C GLU A 109 -17.35 -25.13 13.69
N VAL A 110 -16.87 -25.92 14.65
CA VAL A 110 -17.07 -27.38 14.63
C VAL A 110 -18.44 -27.68 15.24
N ALA A 111 -19.29 -28.44 14.53
CA ALA A 111 -20.58 -28.86 15.05
C ALA A 111 -20.40 -29.81 16.25
N ASN A 112 -21.15 -29.56 17.33
CA ASN A 112 -21.10 -30.32 18.59
C ASN A 112 -19.75 -30.32 19.33
N GLU A 113 -18.85 -29.40 19.01
CA GLU A 113 -17.56 -29.22 19.70
C GLU A 113 -17.30 -27.71 19.89
N GLU A 114 -17.73 -27.18 21.04
CA GLU A 114 -17.82 -25.73 21.25
C GLU A 114 -16.47 -25.01 21.34
N ARG A 115 -15.38 -25.75 21.59
CA ARG A 115 -14.01 -25.24 21.65
C ARG A 115 -13.26 -25.36 20.32
N GLY A 116 -13.82 -26.08 19.36
CA GLY A 116 -13.22 -26.35 18.05
C GLY A 116 -13.61 -25.35 16.97
N MET A 117 -12.66 -25.08 16.07
CA MET A 117 -12.90 -24.38 14.81
C MET A 117 -12.15 -25.05 13.66
N PHE A 118 -12.76 -25.02 12.47
CA PHE A 118 -12.12 -25.38 11.21
C PHE A 118 -11.53 -24.14 10.54
N LEU A 119 -10.28 -24.26 10.08
CA LEU A 119 -9.65 -23.31 9.16
C LEU A 119 -9.56 -24.00 7.80
N ILE A 120 -10.11 -23.39 6.76
CA ILE A 120 -10.12 -23.92 5.39
C ILE A 120 -9.35 -22.94 4.51
N SER A 121 -8.10 -23.27 4.20
CA SER A 121 -7.26 -22.47 3.30
C SER A 121 -7.55 -22.87 1.86
N ALA A 122 -8.10 -21.96 1.07
CA ALA A 122 -8.27 -22.17 -0.37
C ALA A 122 -7.00 -21.71 -1.10
N SER A 123 -6.34 -22.63 -1.81
CA SER A 123 -5.16 -22.34 -2.62
C SER A 123 -5.28 -22.94 -4.02
N SER A 124 -4.47 -22.49 -4.97
CA SER A 124 -4.39 -23.05 -6.32
C SER A 124 -4.01 -24.54 -6.35
N ALA A 125 -3.26 -25.02 -5.34
CA ALA A 125 -2.95 -26.43 -5.10
C ALA A 125 -4.10 -27.19 -4.37
N GLY A 126 -5.32 -26.65 -4.38
CA GLY A 126 -6.51 -27.20 -3.75
C GLY A 126 -6.66 -26.82 -2.27
N PRO A 127 -7.87 -26.98 -1.70
CA PRO A 127 -8.15 -26.58 -0.33
C PRO A 127 -7.43 -27.45 0.71
N GLU A 128 -7.18 -26.90 1.89
CA GLU A 128 -6.70 -27.62 3.07
C GLU A 128 -7.56 -27.29 4.28
N MET A 129 -8.00 -28.33 4.99
CA MET A 129 -8.80 -28.21 6.20
C MET A 129 -7.95 -28.54 7.43
N TYR A 130 -7.93 -27.62 8.39
CA TYR A 130 -7.25 -27.71 9.67
C TYR A 130 -8.31 -27.69 10.77
N GLU A 131 -8.17 -28.53 11.79
CA GLU A 131 -9.08 -28.56 12.94
C GLU A 131 -8.28 -28.20 14.18
N VAL A 132 -8.61 -27.06 14.79
CA VAL A 132 -7.88 -26.50 15.93
C VAL A 132 -8.86 -26.18 17.05
N HIS A 133 -8.43 -26.42 18.30
CA HIS A 133 -9.24 -26.20 19.49
C HIS A 133 -8.56 -25.18 20.42
N THR A 134 -9.34 -24.64 21.35
CA THR A 134 -8.92 -23.70 22.41
C THR A 134 -9.21 -24.31 23.80
N THR A 135 -8.98 -23.59 24.90
CA THR A 135 -9.39 -24.06 26.24
C THR A 135 -10.86 -23.79 26.52
N THR A 136 -11.41 -22.67 26.02
CA THR A 136 -12.79 -22.21 26.26
C THR A 136 -13.52 -21.84 24.96
N ARG A 137 -14.86 -21.84 24.99
CA ARG A 137 -15.68 -21.38 23.86
C ARG A 137 -15.44 -19.90 23.56
N GLU A 138 -15.16 -19.11 24.59
CA GLU A 138 -14.90 -17.67 24.55
C GLU A 138 -13.59 -17.38 23.81
N GLU A 139 -12.52 -18.13 24.10
CA GLU A 139 -11.27 -18.11 23.34
C GLU A 139 -11.49 -18.49 21.88
N ARG A 140 -12.25 -19.57 21.59
CA ARG A 140 -12.58 -19.96 20.22
C ARG A 140 -13.28 -18.82 19.48
N ASN A 141 -14.26 -18.17 20.11
CA ASN A 141 -14.98 -17.04 19.53
C ASN A 141 -14.08 -15.81 19.31
N ALA A 142 -13.15 -15.54 20.23
CA ALA A 142 -12.16 -14.48 20.07
C ALA A 142 -11.22 -14.75 18.88
N TRP A 143 -10.66 -15.97 18.80
CA TRP A 143 -9.83 -16.41 17.69
C TRP A 143 -10.56 -16.31 16.34
N MET A 144 -11.80 -16.81 16.25
CA MET A 144 -12.58 -16.71 15.02
C MET A 144 -12.82 -15.25 14.59
N ARG A 145 -13.09 -14.34 15.54
CA ARG A 145 -13.20 -12.90 15.24
C ARG A 145 -11.90 -12.31 14.74
N HIS A 146 -10.79 -12.54 15.46
CA HIS A 146 -9.48 -12.01 15.07
C HIS A 146 -9.04 -12.51 13.70
N ILE A 147 -9.19 -13.80 13.41
CA ILE A 147 -8.83 -14.35 12.10
C ILE A 147 -9.74 -13.76 11.00
N ARG A 148 -11.06 -13.67 11.20
CA ARG A 148 -11.96 -13.06 10.20
C ARG A 148 -11.61 -11.59 9.93
N GLN A 149 -11.36 -10.82 10.97
CA GLN A 149 -10.92 -9.42 10.85
C GLN A 149 -9.60 -9.31 10.09
N ALA A 150 -8.61 -10.17 10.42
CA ALA A 150 -7.31 -10.16 9.75
C ALA A 150 -7.43 -10.56 8.26
N VAL A 151 -8.27 -11.55 7.93
CA VAL A 151 -8.58 -11.98 6.55
C VAL A 151 -9.25 -10.85 5.75
N GLU A 152 -10.18 -10.11 6.37
CA GLU A 152 -10.85 -8.96 5.73
C GLU A 152 -9.91 -7.76 5.53
N SER A 153 -8.91 -7.58 6.40
CA SER A 153 -7.85 -6.57 6.25
C SER A 153 -6.64 -7.02 5.43
N CYS A 154 -6.65 -8.25 4.91
CA CYS A 154 -5.50 -8.83 4.22
C CYS A 154 -5.42 -8.27 2.79
N PRO A 155 -4.26 -7.75 2.34
CA PRO A 155 -4.11 -7.25 0.98
C PRO A 155 -4.35 -8.36 -0.06
N GLU A 156 -4.91 -7.98 -1.21
CA GLU A 156 -5.11 -8.90 -2.33
C GLU A 156 -3.77 -9.30 -2.98
N GLU A 157 -3.74 -10.50 -3.57
CA GLU A 157 -2.50 -11.07 -4.14
C GLU A 157 -1.94 -10.18 -5.28
N GLU A 158 -2.82 -9.56 -6.07
CA GLU A 158 -2.45 -8.68 -7.19
C GLU A 158 -1.78 -7.39 -6.68
N GLU A 159 -2.31 -6.76 -5.62
CA GLU A 159 -1.72 -5.56 -5.01
C GLU A 159 -0.34 -5.82 -4.37
N GLU A 160 -0.08 -7.04 -3.86
CA GLU A 160 1.26 -7.38 -3.35
C GLU A 160 2.28 -7.59 -4.47
N GLU A 161 1.89 -8.22 -5.58
CA GLU A 161 2.78 -8.43 -6.72
C GLU A 161 3.17 -7.08 -7.36
N GLU A 162 2.23 -6.17 -7.58
CA GLU A 162 2.49 -4.83 -8.12
C GLU A 162 3.43 -4.00 -7.23
N ARG A 163 3.15 -3.92 -5.92
CA ARG A 163 4.04 -3.23 -4.95
C ARG A 163 5.44 -3.83 -4.89
N SER A 164 5.57 -5.15 -5.08
CA SER A 164 6.88 -5.81 -5.13
C SER A 164 7.65 -5.47 -6.42
N ALA A 165 6.95 -5.38 -7.56
CA ALA A 165 7.53 -5.06 -8.85
C ALA A 165 8.05 -3.61 -8.90
N GLU A 166 7.26 -2.65 -8.42
CA GLU A 166 7.66 -1.22 -8.36
C GLU A 166 8.93 -1.03 -7.52
N SER A 167 9.01 -1.69 -6.35
CA SER A 167 10.18 -1.63 -5.46
C SER A 167 11.44 -2.23 -6.09
N GLU A 168 11.32 -3.35 -6.80
CA GLU A 168 12.43 -3.97 -7.51
C GLU A 168 12.89 -3.15 -8.75
N GLU A 169 11.97 -2.49 -9.45
CA GLU A 169 12.32 -1.56 -10.54
C GLU A 169 13.03 -0.31 -10.01
N ALA A 170 12.51 0.30 -8.94
CA ALA A 170 13.13 1.45 -8.28
C ALA A 170 14.55 1.13 -7.79
N LYS A 171 14.76 -0.07 -7.26
CA LYS A 171 16.07 -0.57 -6.82
C LYS A 171 17.04 -0.73 -8.01
N ARG A 172 16.63 -1.36 -9.12
CA ARG A 172 17.46 -1.45 -10.34
C ARG A 172 17.80 -0.08 -10.91
N ALA A 173 16.87 0.87 -10.87
CA ALA A 173 17.11 2.24 -11.28
C ALA A 173 18.13 2.96 -10.36
N ALA A 174 18.13 2.68 -9.06
CA ALA A 174 19.14 3.19 -8.13
C ALA A 174 20.53 2.56 -8.37
N GLU A 175 20.60 1.24 -8.55
CA GLU A 175 21.84 0.52 -8.87
C GLU A 175 22.47 1.03 -10.19
N ALA A 176 21.65 1.23 -11.23
CA ALA A 176 22.11 1.81 -12.49
C ALA A 176 22.66 3.24 -12.35
N LYS A 177 22.06 4.07 -11.48
CA LYS A 177 22.57 5.42 -11.16
C LYS A 177 23.92 5.34 -10.44
N VAL A 178 24.08 4.44 -9.47
CA VAL A 178 25.36 4.23 -8.75
C VAL A 178 26.47 3.77 -9.70
N GLN A 179 26.19 2.80 -10.59
CA GLN A 179 27.15 2.37 -11.61
C GLN A 179 27.56 3.52 -12.55
N LYS A 180 26.62 4.39 -12.92
CA LYS A 180 26.91 5.56 -13.77
C LYS A 180 27.79 6.59 -13.04
N ILE A 181 27.55 6.83 -11.76
CA ILE A 181 28.39 7.70 -10.91
C ILE A 181 29.81 7.11 -10.80
N SER A 182 29.94 5.81 -10.54
CA SER A 182 31.23 5.13 -10.43
C SER A 182 32.06 5.26 -11.72
N LYS A 183 31.45 5.09 -12.91
CA LYS A 183 32.13 5.30 -14.20
C LYS A 183 32.60 6.75 -14.40
N PHE A 184 31.82 7.74 -13.97
CA PHE A 184 32.26 9.14 -14.02
C PHE A 184 33.42 9.41 -13.06
N GLN A 185 33.39 8.84 -11.85
CA GLN A 185 34.49 8.94 -10.89
C GLN A 185 35.79 8.31 -11.42
N GLU A 186 35.72 7.11 -12.00
CA GLU A 186 36.86 6.44 -12.63
C GLU A 186 37.44 7.25 -13.80
N THR A 187 36.56 7.83 -14.63
CA THR A 187 36.96 8.68 -15.76
C THR A 187 37.64 9.97 -15.30
N LEU A 188 37.11 10.62 -14.25
CA LEU A 188 37.70 11.82 -13.65
C LEU A 188 39.08 11.50 -13.04
N LEU A 189 39.19 10.43 -12.25
CA LEU A 189 40.44 10.01 -11.64
C LEU A 189 41.52 9.69 -12.70
N ASN A 190 41.14 9.11 -13.84
CA ASN A 190 42.04 8.93 -14.98
C ASN A 190 42.49 10.27 -15.62
N GLN A 191 41.62 11.28 -15.66
CA GLN A 191 42.00 12.61 -16.15
C GLN A 191 42.93 13.33 -15.15
N ASP A 192 42.63 13.27 -13.86
CA ASP A 192 43.45 13.83 -12.79
C ASP A 192 44.85 13.22 -12.80
N GLN A 193 44.97 11.89 -12.95
CA GLN A 193 46.25 11.20 -13.12
C GLN A 193 47.05 11.74 -14.32
N ARG A 194 46.40 11.97 -15.46
CA ARG A 194 47.07 12.52 -16.66
C ARG A 194 47.53 13.96 -16.44
N ILE A 195 46.78 14.76 -15.69
CA ILE A 195 47.17 16.11 -15.28
C ILE A 195 48.39 16.05 -14.36
N CYS A 196 48.39 15.16 -13.35
CA CYS A 196 49.52 14.94 -12.45
C CYS A 196 50.80 14.59 -13.23
N ASN A 197 50.76 13.58 -14.11
CA ASN A 197 51.91 13.19 -14.92
C ASN A 197 52.46 14.36 -15.75
N SER A 198 51.59 15.14 -16.41
CA SER A 198 52.01 16.29 -17.22
C SER A 198 52.61 17.43 -16.38
N LEU A 199 52.14 17.61 -15.14
CA LEU A 199 52.73 18.56 -14.19
C LEU A 199 54.09 18.09 -13.67
N GLU A 200 54.28 16.79 -13.43
CA GLU A 200 55.58 16.20 -13.06
C GLU A 200 56.60 16.34 -14.20
N GLU A 201 56.23 16.01 -15.45
CA GLU A 201 57.05 16.27 -16.64
C GLU A 201 57.45 17.75 -16.74
N LYS A 202 56.51 18.67 -16.50
CA LYS A 202 56.80 20.11 -16.51
C LYS A 202 57.74 20.53 -15.39
N LEU A 203 57.59 19.98 -14.18
CA LEU A 203 58.48 20.24 -13.04
C LEU A 203 59.89 19.72 -13.29
N GLN A 204 60.01 18.54 -13.91
CA GLN A 204 61.28 17.94 -14.31
C GLN A 204 62.01 18.82 -15.34
N LEU A 205 61.31 19.29 -16.37
CA LEU A 205 61.87 20.23 -17.36
C LEU A 205 62.34 21.55 -16.72
N TYR A 206 61.62 22.07 -15.71
CA TYR A 206 62.07 23.25 -14.96
C TYR A 206 63.32 22.95 -14.12
N ALA A 207 63.46 21.75 -13.54
CA ALA A 207 64.65 21.36 -12.79
C ALA A 207 65.88 21.31 -13.70
N GLU A 208 65.78 20.63 -14.85
CA GLU A 208 66.85 20.57 -15.86
C GLU A 208 67.24 21.96 -16.39
N LEU A 209 66.26 22.82 -16.69
CA LEU A 209 66.51 24.21 -17.07
C LEU A 209 67.24 25.00 -15.97
N THR A 210 66.93 24.72 -14.69
CA THR A 210 67.57 25.37 -13.53
C THR A 210 69.02 24.90 -13.38
N GLU A 211 69.31 23.61 -13.54
CA GLU A 211 70.69 23.09 -13.52
C GLU A 211 71.55 23.66 -14.66
N LEU A 212 70.96 23.86 -15.84
CA LEU A 212 71.65 24.47 -16.99
C LEU A 212 71.89 25.97 -16.82
N THR A 213 71.10 26.67 -16.00
CA THR A 213 71.22 28.13 -15.78
C THR A 213 71.97 28.51 -14.50
N LEU A 214 71.88 27.73 -13.43
CA LEU A 214 72.68 27.90 -12.20
C LEU A 214 73.86 26.94 -12.16
N ARG A 215 74.98 27.35 -12.76
CA ARG A 215 76.26 26.64 -12.64
C ARG A 215 76.96 26.94 -11.30
N SER A 216 76.28 26.68 -10.18
CA SER A 216 76.80 26.87 -8.83
C SER A 216 76.24 25.86 -7.83
N SER A 217 77.14 25.30 -7.01
CA SER A 217 76.90 24.18 -6.09
C SER A 217 75.94 24.48 -4.93
N GLU A 218 74.68 24.06 -5.03
CA GLU A 218 73.91 23.57 -3.88
C GLU A 218 72.82 22.58 -4.34
N ALA A 219 72.60 21.50 -3.59
CA ALA A 219 71.77 20.38 -4.03
C ALA A 219 70.27 20.68 -3.88
N VAL A 220 69.57 20.80 -5.01
CA VAL A 220 68.12 21.08 -5.02
C VAL A 220 67.33 19.80 -4.69
N PRO A 221 66.39 19.82 -3.72
CA PRO A 221 65.52 18.67 -3.45
C PRO A 221 64.62 18.36 -4.65
N HIS A 222 64.47 17.08 -5.02
CA HIS A 222 63.66 16.67 -6.17
C HIS A 222 62.19 17.09 -5.99
N ARG A 223 61.72 17.97 -6.87
CA ARG A 223 60.36 18.57 -6.82
C ARG A 223 59.31 17.64 -7.45
N HIS A 224 58.77 16.74 -6.63
CA HIS A 224 57.59 15.93 -6.97
C HIS A 224 56.30 16.66 -6.58
N LEU A 225 55.16 16.24 -7.13
CA LEU A 225 53.85 16.72 -6.65
C LEU A 225 53.61 16.29 -5.20
N LEU A 226 53.20 17.24 -4.36
CA LEU A 226 52.80 16.98 -2.96
C LEU A 226 51.49 16.17 -2.87
N VAL A 227 50.72 16.13 -3.94
CA VAL A 227 49.55 15.26 -4.11
C VAL A 227 49.97 14.08 -4.98
N GLN A 228 50.42 13.01 -4.34
CA GLN A 228 50.61 11.73 -5.01
C GLN A 228 49.25 11.02 -5.15
N PRO A 229 49.00 10.36 -6.30
CA PRO A 229 47.85 9.48 -6.46
C PRO A 229 48.07 8.22 -5.61
N ASP A 230 47.37 8.13 -4.49
CA ASP A 230 47.48 7.02 -3.54
C ASP A 230 46.71 5.81 -4.11
N ILE A 231 47.42 4.86 -4.70
CA ILE A 231 46.82 3.70 -5.40
C ILE A 231 46.28 2.65 -4.40
N ASP A 232 46.83 2.60 -3.18
CA ASP A 232 46.65 1.46 -2.25
C ASP A 232 46.04 1.83 -0.88
N SER A 233 45.56 3.07 -0.67
CA SER A 233 44.94 3.47 0.61
C SER A 233 43.41 3.58 0.54
N GLU A 234 42.70 2.72 1.27
CA GLU A 234 41.22 2.68 1.37
C GLU A 234 40.62 3.85 2.18
N SER A 235 41.41 4.89 2.47
CA SER A 235 40.99 6.09 3.18
C SER A 235 41.58 7.34 2.48
N PRO A 236 40.75 8.27 1.95
CA PRO A 236 41.27 9.49 1.34
C PRO A 236 41.99 10.31 2.41
N ARG A 237 43.28 10.63 2.17
CA ARG A 237 44.05 11.49 3.08
C ARG A 237 43.26 12.79 3.29
N PRO A 238 42.91 13.17 4.53
CA PRO A 238 42.02 14.28 4.73
C PRO A 238 42.71 15.57 4.28
N ALA A 239 42.10 16.26 3.30
CA ALA A 239 42.63 17.46 2.66
C ALA A 239 42.95 18.60 3.67
N SER A 240 42.33 18.56 4.85
CA SER A 240 42.66 19.41 6.01
C SER A 240 44.14 19.35 6.39
N THR A 241 44.80 18.20 6.26
CA THR A 241 46.22 18.00 6.62
C THR A 241 47.14 18.79 5.67
N LEU A 242 46.88 18.72 4.36
CA LEU A 242 47.60 19.49 3.35
C LEU A 242 47.29 20.99 3.45
N LEU A 243 46.03 21.36 3.66
CA LEU A 243 45.63 22.75 3.93
C LEU A 243 46.31 23.32 5.18
N THR A 244 46.40 22.55 6.26
CA THR A 244 47.06 22.98 7.51
C THR A 244 48.57 23.09 7.34
N ALA A 245 49.20 22.21 6.55
CA ALA A 245 50.61 22.33 6.21
C ALA A 245 50.89 23.59 5.38
N ALA A 246 50.12 23.81 4.30
CA ALA A 246 50.24 24.99 3.44
C ALA A 246 49.96 26.31 4.19
N LEU A 247 48.95 26.33 5.07
CA LEU A 247 48.68 27.47 5.94
C LEU A 247 49.84 27.72 6.92
N ARG A 248 50.45 26.67 7.49
CA ARG A 248 51.60 26.82 8.41
C ARG A 248 52.84 27.35 7.70
N GLU A 249 53.04 27.00 6.43
CA GLU A 249 54.13 27.51 5.60
C GLU A 249 53.90 28.98 5.18
N ALA A 250 52.68 29.31 4.73
CA ALA A 250 52.29 30.69 4.40
C ALA A 250 52.34 31.63 5.61
N LEU A 251 51.94 31.17 6.80
CA LEU A 251 52.03 31.93 8.04
C LEU A 251 53.46 31.96 8.62
N GLY A 252 54.33 31.03 8.22
CA GLY A 252 55.73 30.95 8.66
C GLY A 252 56.67 31.98 8.01
N GLN A 253 56.30 32.54 6.86
CA GLN A 253 57.10 33.56 6.15
C GLN A 253 56.62 35.01 6.42
N GLY A 254 55.55 35.19 7.20
CA GLY A 254 54.95 36.50 7.49
C GLY A 254 55.51 37.20 8.74
N MET A 255 56.81 37.49 8.79
CA MET A 255 57.36 38.41 9.81
C MET A 255 57.73 39.77 9.24
N CYS A 256 57.30 40.82 9.96
CA CYS A 256 57.62 42.25 9.79
C CYS A 256 56.98 42.98 8.59
N GLY A 257 55.87 43.70 8.87
CA GLY A 257 55.27 44.68 7.98
C GLY A 257 54.01 45.32 8.60
N GLN A 258 54.17 46.35 9.43
CA GLN A 258 53.06 47.15 9.96
C GLN A 258 52.48 48.04 8.84
N GLY A 259 51.15 48.24 8.78
CA GLY A 259 50.54 49.15 7.80
C GLY A 259 49.01 49.12 7.79
N GLU A 260 48.40 50.16 8.35
CA GLU A 260 46.99 50.32 8.67
C GLU A 260 45.99 50.36 7.49
N THR A 261 44.72 50.17 7.82
CA THR A 261 43.56 50.19 6.91
C THR A 261 43.02 51.60 6.63
N THR A 262 43.07 52.04 5.38
CA THR A 262 42.13 52.99 4.73
C THR A 262 42.17 52.69 3.22
N GLY A 263 41.16 52.85 2.37
CA GLY A 263 39.90 53.59 2.45
C GLY A 263 39.59 54.05 1.02
N TRP A 264 38.69 53.37 0.31
CA TRP A 264 38.44 53.66 -1.12
C TRP A 264 37.65 54.96 -1.30
N SER A 265 38.28 55.99 -1.88
CA SER A 265 37.71 56.92 -2.89
C SER A 265 38.62 58.12 -3.10
N HIS A 266 39.00 58.42 -4.35
CA HIS A 266 38.94 59.77 -4.92
C HIS A 266 39.18 59.71 -6.45
N TYR A 267 38.30 60.35 -7.22
CA TYR A 267 38.39 60.47 -8.67
C TYR A 267 39.27 61.68 -9.08
N LEU A 268 39.86 61.56 -10.28
CA LEU A 268 40.28 62.65 -11.20
C LEU A 268 41.35 63.65 -10.74
N GLY A 269 42.54 63.50 -11.33
CA GLY A 269 43.52 64.56 -11.61
C GLY A 269 44.26 64.21 -12.90
N GLY A 270 44.34 65.13 -13.86
CA GLY A 270 44.76 64.82 -15.25
C GLY A 270 46.08 65.44 -15.70
N PHE A 271 46.43 65.13 -16.96
CA PHE A 271 47.47 65.73 -17.81
C PHE A 271 48.96 65.56 -17.43
N ALA A 272 49.67 64.79 -18.26
CA ALA A 272 50.83 65.29 -19.01
C ALA A 272 51.09 64.38 -20.24
N VAL A 273 51.59 64.97 -21.34
CA VAL A 273 52.00 64.25 -22.56
C VAL A 273 53.51 64.10 -22.57
N MET A 274 54.01 62.87 -22.72
CA MET A 274 55.28 62.61 -23.41
C MET A 274 55.31 61.17 -23.94
N GLU A 275 56.17 60.92 -24.92
CA GLU A 275 56.08 59.81 -25.85
C GLU A 275 56.52 58.47 -25.25
N ASP A 276 55.69 57.42 -25.42
CA ASP A 276 56.20 56.06 -25.60
C ASP A 276 55.22 55.24 -26.47
N HIS A 277 55.69 54.80 -27.63
CA HIS A 277 54.89 53.99 -28.57
C HIS A 277 54.61 52.57 -28.04
N GLY A 278 55.39 52.07 -27.07
CA GLY A 278 55.13 50.78 -26.42
C GLY A 278 53.83 50.75 -25.58
N ASN A 279 53.42 51.89 -25.03
CA ASN A 279 52.29 51.93 -24.11
C ASN A 279 50.92 51.90 -24.82
N ARG A 280 50.85 52.35 -26.08
CA ARG A 280 49.60 52.34 -26.87
C ARG A 280 49.14 50.92 -27.20
N GLN A 281 50.04 50.03 -27.60
CA GLN A 281 49.71 48.62 -27.86
C GLN A 281 49.22 47.92 -26.58
N ARG A 282 49.85 48.18 -25.43
CA ARG A 282 49.42 47.61 -24.14
C ARG A 282 48.04 48.10 -23.70
N PHE A 283 47.72 49.38 -23.95
CA PHE A 283 46.40 49.94 -23.65
C PHE A 283 45.30 49.43 -24.60
N GLU A 284 45.61 49.27 -25.89
CA GLU A 284 44.67 48.70 -26.88
C GLU A 284 44.45 47.19 -26.65
N SER A 285 45.48 46.41 -26.28
CA SER A 285 45.34 45.02 -25.82
C SER A 285 44.47 44.90 -24.56
N SER A 286 44.72 45.71 -23.53
CA SER A 286 43.91 45.71 -22.31
C SER A 286 42.44 46.06 -22.57
N LYS A 287 42.16 46.97 -23.52
CA LYS A 287 40.80 47.27 -23.97
C LYS A 287 40.15 46.12 -24.73
N LEU A 288 40.92 45.39 -25.56
CA LEU A 288 40.43 44.18 -26.23
C LEU A 288 40.14 43.06 -25.22
N GLU A 289 41.05 42.79 -24.29
CA GLU A 289 40.86 41.76 -23.24
C GLU A 289 39.65 42.08 -22.35
N SER A 290 39.47 43.36 -21.95
CA SER A 290 38.29 43.81 -21.22
C SER A 290 36.98 43.70 -22.03
N GLY A 291 37.03 43.99 -23.34
CA GLY A 291 35.89 43.82 -24.24
C GLY A 291 35.51 42.35 -24.47
N ILE A 292 36.52 41.48 -24.63
CA ILE A 292 36.34 40.04 -24.81
C ILE A 292 35.77 39.43 -23.52
N THR A 293 36.38 39.70 -22.37
CA THR A 293 35.87 39.22 -21.07
C THR A 293 34.45 39.70 -20.82
N GLY A 294 34.11 40.97 -21.09
CA GLY A 294 32.75 41.48 -21.00
C GLY A 294 31.73 40.79 -21.93
N LEU A 295 32.15 40.40 -23.14
CA LEU A 295 31.30 39.63 -24.08
C LEU A 295 31.10 38.17 -23.62
N TYR A 296 32.14 37.51 -23.10
CA TYR A 296 32.01 36.17 -22.51
C TYR A 296 31.09 36.20 -21.28
N ASP A 297 31.27 37.16 -20.38
CA ASP A 297 30.48 37.30 -19.15
C ASP A 297 29.01 37.67 -19.44
N GLY A 298 28.75 38.41 -20.52
CA GLY A 298 27.41 38.68 -21.05
C GLY A 298 26.76 37.45 -21.67
N ASN A 299 27.49 36.69 -22.50
CA ASN A 299 26.98 35.46 -23.11
C ASN A 299 26.70 34.37 -22.07
N VAL A 300 27.55 34.24 -21.05
CA VAL A 300 27.32 33.30 -19.92
C VAL A 300 26.05 33.69 -19.16
N ARG A 301 25.85 34.98 -18.84
CA ARG A 301 24.61 35.45 -18.20
C ARG A 301 23.37 35.17 -19.05
N TYR A 302 23.43 35.45 -20.35
CA TYR A 302 22.32 35.16 -21.27
C TYR A 302 22.01 33.66 -21.32
N CYS A 303 23.03 32.81 -21.47
CA CYS A 303 22.87 31.36 -21.51
C CYS A 303 22.24 30.80 -20.23
N VAL A 304 22.74 31.21 -19.05
CA VAL A 304 22.18 30.80 -17.74
C VAL A 304 20.73 31.26 -17.60
N GLN A 305 20.40 32.48 -18.06
CA GLN A 305 19.03 32.98 -18.00
C GLN A 305 18.08 32.21 -18.94
N THR A 306 18.52 31.91 -20.18
CA THR A 306 17.76 31.07 -21.10
C THR A 306 17.57 29.64 -20.57
N GLU A 307 18.56 29.06 -19.89
CA GLU A 307 18.41 27.76 -19.23
C GLU A 307 17.40 27.81 -18.08
N GLN A 308 17.40 28.90 -17.30
CA GLN A 308 16.43 29.12 -16.21
C GLN A 308 15.00 29.30 -16.74
N GLU A 309 14.81 30.05 -17.83
CA GLU A 309 13.52 30.23 -18.51
C GLU A 309 12.99 28.89 -19.05
N ASN A 310 13.82 28.12 -19.77
CA ASN A 310 13.48 26.76 -20.22
C ASN A 310 13.15 25.81 -19.07
N ALA A 311 13.80 25.95 -17.91
CA ALA A 311 13.51 25.13 -16.73
C ALA A 311 12.18 25.51 -16.06
N LEU A 312 11.77 26.79 -16.12
CA LEU A 312 10.47 27.25 -15.65
C LEU A 312 9.34 26.80 -16.60
N GLU A 313 9.53 26.94 -17.91
CA GLU A 313 8.53 26.54 -18.91
C GLU A 313 8.20 25.03 -18.81
N ARG A 314 9.22 24.16 -18.64
CA ARG A 314 9.01 22.72 -18.42
C ARG A 314 8.22 22.42 -17.14
N ARG A 315 8.40 23.21 -16.07
CA ARG A 315 7.63 23.07 -14.82
C ARG A 315 6.19 23.54 -14.98
N GLU A 316 5.97 24.63 -15.72
CA GLU A 316 4.64 25.12 -16.05
C GLU A 316 3.86 24.09 -16.89
N GLN A 317 4.48 23.54 -17.94
CA GLN A 317 3.90 22.47 -18.76
C GLN A 317 3.54 21.23 -17.92
N HIS A 318 4.41 20.80 -17.00
CA HIS A 318 4.12 19.71 -16.07
C HIS A 318 2.90 20.04 -15.18
N CYS A 319 2.87 21.23 -14.58
CA CYS A 319 1.77 21.68 -13.73
C CYS A 319 0.44 21.76 -14.49
N ILE A 320 0.45 22.19 -15.75
CA ILE A 320 -0.74 22.23 -16.61
C ILE A 320 -1.28 20.82 -16.88
N LEU A 321 -0.43 19.87 -17.25
CA LEU A 321 -0.80 18.48 -17.51
C LEU A 321 -1.33 17.78 -16.24
N GLU A 322 -0.66 18.00 -15.11
CA GLU A 322 -1.09 17.48 -13.80
C GLU A 322 -2.44 18.07 -13.37
N ALA A 323 -2.64 19.38 -13.54
CA ALA A 323 -3.93 20.02 -13.30
C ALA A 323 -5.04 19.56 -14.29
N GLN A 324 -4.70 19.16 -15.52
CA GLN A 324 -5.64 18.53 -16.45
C GLN A 324 -6.02 17.13 -15.96
N ARG A 325 -5.05 16.29 -15.57
CA ARG A 325 -5.31 14.96 -15.00
C ARG A 325 -6.25 15.03 -13.79
N LEU A 326 -5.92 15.90 -12.83
CA LEU A 326 -6.72 16.11 -11.61
C LEU A 326 -8.14 16.64 -11.90
N ARG A 327 -8.34 17.38 -13.00
CA ARG A 327 -9.70 17.80 -13.43
C ARG A 327 -10.51 16.60 -13.93
N CYS A 328 -9.94 15.76 -14.79
CA CYS A 328 -10.61 14.56 -15.27
C CYS A 328 -10.92 13.58 -14.12
N GLU A 329 -9.96 13.37 -13.21
CA GLU A 329 -10.11 12.53 -12.02
C GLU A 329 -11.24 13.06 -11.10
N ARG A 330 -11.37 14.39 -10.94
CA ARG A 330 -12.48 15.00 -10.20
C ARG A 330 -13.83 14.80 -10.90
N GLU A 331 -13.90 14.99 -12.21
CA GLU A 331 -15.13 14.81 -13.00
C GLU A 331 -15.62 13.34 -12.96
N GLU A 332 -14.70 12.37 -12.96
CA GLU A 332 -15.03 10.95 -12.78
C GLU A 332 -15.56 10.66 -11.37
N LEU A 333 -14.93 11.18 -10.32
CA LEU A 333 -15.41 11.05 -8.95
C LEU A 333 -16.79 11.73 -8.73
N GLU A 334 -17.03 12.89 -9.34
CA GLU A 334 -18.34 13.56 -9.34
C GLU A 334 -19.42 12.69 -10.01
N ALA A 335 -19.10 12.01 -11.12
CA ALA A 335 -20.00 11.08 -11.78
C ALA A 335 -20.30 9.82 -10.92
N GLN A 336 -19.27 9.22 -10.30
CA GLN A 336 -19.42 8.07 -9.40
C GLN A 336 -20.29 8.42 -8.17
N LEU A 337 -20.11 9.61 -7.58
CA LEU A 337 -20.95 10.10 -6.48
C LEU A 337 -22.42 10.30 -6.90
N LEU A 338 -22.67 10.79 -8.12
CA LEU A 338 -24.01 10.95 -8.65
C LEU A 338 -24.71 9.59 -8.88
N GLU A 339 -23.98 8.60 -9.40
CA GLU A 339 -24.48 7.25 -9.59
C GLU A 339 -24.79 6.57 -8.24
N TYR A 340 -23.87 6.66 -7.27
CA TYR A 340 -24.07 6.14 -5.92
C TYR A 340 -25.34 6.71 -5.27
N ARG A 341 -25.54 8.03 -5.39
CA ARG A 341 -26.76 8.71 -4.90
C ARG A 341 -28.03 8.19 -5.57
N ASN A 342 -28.02 8.01 -6.89
CA ASN A 342 -29.16 7.43 -7.62
C ASN A 342 -29.45 5.99 -7.16
N ASN A 343 -28.40 5.17 -6.96
CA ASN A 343 -28.54 3.81 -6.46
C ASN A 343 -29.12 3.76 -5.02
N LEU A 344 -28.77 4.71 -4.14
CA LEU A 344 -29.42 4.85 -2.83
C LEU A 344 -30.91 5.20 -2.95
N ASP A 345 -31.28 6.10 -3.85
CA ASP A 345 -32.68 6.49 -4.04
C ASP A 345 -33.52 5.37 -4.68
N ARG A 346 -32.93 4.59 -5.60
CA ARG A 346 -33.52 3.34 -6.12
C ARG A 346 -33.71 2.29 -5.03
N LEU A 347 -32.73 2.10 -4.14
CA LEU A 347 -32.83 1.18 -3.01
C LEU A 347 -33.93 1.60 -2.02
N ARG A 348 -34.03 2.90 -1.73
CA ARG A 348 -35.11 3.47 -0.89
C ARG A 348 -36.49 3.24 -1.50
N GLU A 349 -36.68 3.42 -2.80
CA GLU A 349 -37.98 3.14 -3.43
C GLU A 349 -38.26 1.63 -3.51
N GLY A 350 -37.22 0.81 -3.69
CA GLY A 350 -37.30 -0.65 -3.56
C GLY A 350 -37.79 -1.07 -2.18
N GLN A 351 -37.24 -0.50 -1.10
CA GLN A 351 -37.68 -0.75 0.27
C GLN A 351 -39.15 -0.38 0.47
N LYS A 352 -39.57 0.83 0.05
CA LYS A 352 -41.00 1.22 0.09
C LYS A 352 -41.89 0.26 -0.69
N SER A 353 -41.41 -0.30 -1.81
CA SER A 353 -42.16 -1.30 -2.57
C SER A 353 -42.34 -2.60 -1.77
N VAL A 354 -41.28 -3.07 -1.09
CA VAL A 354 -41.34 -4.24 -0.20
C VAL A 354 -42.29 -3.99 0.97
N ASP A 355 -42.24 -2.79 1.58
CA ASP A 355 -43.13 -2.43 2.70
C ASP A 355 -44.61 -2.42 2.26
N ARG A 356 -44.93 -1.89 1.07
CA ARG A 356 -46.28 -1.94 0.49
C ARG A 356 -46.76 -3.38 0.24
N GLU A 357 -45.89 -4.29 -0.23
CA GLU A 357 -46.25 -5.71 -0.39
C GLU A 357 -46.43 -6.42 0.96
N LYS A 358 -45.59 -6.09 1.96
CA LYS A 358 -45.76 -6.57 3.33
C LYS A 358 -47.10 -6.15 3.93
N GLU A 359 -47.48 -4.88 3.80
CA GLU A 359 -48.79 -4.37 4.26
C GLU A 359 -49.97 -5.10 3.58
N LYS A 360 -49.87 -5.41 2.28
CA LYS A 360 -50.89 -6.20 1.56
C LYS A 360 -50.99 -7.63 2.12
N LEU A 361 -49.87 -8.30 2.35
CA LEU A 361 -49.83 -9.65 2.91
C LEU A 361 -50.37 -9.66 4.35
N GLU A 362 -50.03 -8.68 5.18
CA GLU A 362 -50.57 -8.53 6.53
C GLU A 362 -52.07 -8.19 6.53
N ALA A 363 -52.57 -7.43 5.54
CA ALA A 363 -54.00 -7.20 5.35
C ALA A 363 -54.74 -8.51 4.97
N GLN A 364 -54.19 -9.29 4.03
CA GLN A 364 -54.73 -10.61 3.69
C GLN A 364 -54.71 -11.57 4.89
N GLN A 365 -53.62 -11.59 5.66
CA GLN A 365 -53.51 -12.41 6.86
C GLN A 365 -54.52 -11.99 7.94
N ARG A 366 -54.73 -10.68 8.17
CA ARG A 366 -55.77 -10.16 9.08
C ARG A 366 -57.17 -10.61 8.66
N VAL A 367 -57.48 -10.57 7.36
CA VAL A 367 -58.75 -11.11 6.83
C VAL A 367 -58.85 -12.62 7.09
N LEU A 368 -57.83 -13.41 6.77
CA LEU A 368 -57.83 -14.86 7.05
C LEU A 368 -58.00 -15.19 8.53
N GLN A 369 -57.39 -14.41 9.44
CA GLN A 369 -57.61 -14.57 10.87
C GLN A 369 -59.04 -14.17 11.29
N SER A 370 -59.66 -13.13 10.72
CA SER A 370 -61.03 -12.76 11.08
C SER A 370 -62.03 -13.88 10.73
N TRP A 371 -61.87 -14.55 9.58
CA TRP A 371 -62.63 -15.75 9.23
C TRP A 371 -62.43 -16.91 10.24
N ARG A 372 -61.20 -17.09 10.74
CA ARG A 372 -60.87 -18.13 11.73
C ARG A 372 -61.58 -17.91 13.06
N HIS A 373 -61.60 -16.68 13.56
CA HIS A 373 -62.26 -16.33 14.83
C HIS A 373 -63.79 -16.29 14.68
N ASN A 374 -64.31 -15.85 13.52
CA ASN A 374 -65.76 -15.87 13.23
C ASN A 374 -66.33 -17.30 13.28
N ARG A 375 -65.58 -18.29 12.76
CA ARG A 375 -65.93 -19.73 12.89
C ARG A 375 -65.88 -20.27 14.33
N GLN A 376 -65.18 -19.60 15.25
CA GLN A 376 -65.13 -19.97 16.67
C GLN A 376 -66.25 -19.32 17.49
N SER A 377 -66.77 -18.17 17.06
CA SER A 377 -67.91 -17.49 17.71
C SER A 377 -69.29 -18.11 17.43
N SER A 378 -69.39 -19.12 16.57
CA SER A 378 -70.66 -19.77 16.19
C SER A 378 -70.72 -21.26 16.62
N LEU A 379 -70.60 -21.53 17.92
CA LEU A 379 -70.81 -22.86 18.50
C LEU A 379 -71.99 -22.83 19.50
N PRO A 380 -73.14 -23.47 19.20
CA PRO A 380 -74.23 -23.60 20.16
C PRO A 380 -73.89 -24.63 21.24
N VAL A 381 -74.31 -24.36 22.48
CA VAL A 381 -73.98 -25.15 23.67
C VAL A 381 -74.98 -26.30 23.90
N THR A 382 -74.45 -27.46 24.31
CA THR A 382 -75.13 -28.69 24.77
C THR A 382 -76.02 -29.47 23.79
N ILE A 383 -75.66 -30.74 23.59
CA ILE A 383 -76.55 -31.84 23.20
C ILE A 383 -76.36 -32.95 24.26
N PRO A 384 -77.42 -33.44 24.93
CA PRO A 384 -77.31 -34.60 25.83
C PRO A 384 -77.11 -35.90 25.06
N LEU A 385 -76.33 -36.83 25.62
CA LEU A 385 -76.20 -38.20 25.11
C LEU A 385 -77.49 -38.99 25.39
N ASP A 386 -78.19 -39.45 24.34
CA ASP A 386 -78.93 -40.72 24.35
C ASP A 386 -79.23 -41.20 22.92
N GLY A 387 -79.54 -42.49 22.75
CA GLY A 387 -80.36 -42.96 21.64
C GLY A 387 -79.64 -43.34 20.33
N TYR A 388 -79.18 -44.58 20.26
CA TYR A 388 -78.79 -45.29 19.03
C TYR A 388 -79.88 -45.23 17.94
N LYS A 389 -79.49 -44.89 16.69
CA LYS A 389 -79.86 -45.61 15.45
C LYS A 389 -79.22 -44.99 14.20
N ILE A 390 -78.76 -45.85 13.29
CA ILE A 390 -78.39 -45.48 11.93
C ILE A 390 -79.67 -45.20 11.14
N LEU A 391 -79.74 -44.05 10.45
CA LEU A 391 -80.69 -43.86 9.36
C LEU A 391 -79.98 -43.25 8.15
N SER A 392 -80.10 -43.94 7.02
CA SER A 392 -79.50 -43.57 5.75
C SER A 392 -80.36 -42.59 4.95
N SER A 393 -79.99 -41.31 4.94
CA SER A 393 -80.39 -40.36 3.88
C SER A 393 -79.58 -39.06 3.98
N ALA A 394 -78.42 -38.98 3.34
CA ALA A 394 -77.77 -37.70 3.10
C ALA A 394 -78.56 -36.95 2.01
N SER A 395 -79.15 -35.79 2.34
CA SER A 395 -79.84 -34.97 1.35
C SER A 395 -78.87 -34.49 0.27
N GLU A 396 -79.35 -34.48 -0.97
CA GLU A 396 -78.64 -33.99 -2.15
C GLU A 396 -78.17 -32.53 -1.98
N ASP A 397 -78.83 -31.76 -1.13
CA ASP A 397 -78.48 -30.36 -0.83
C ASP A 397 -77.21 -30.22 0.00
N ALA A 398 -76.87 -31.21 0.84
CA ALA A 398 -75.61 -31.23 1.57
C ALA A 398 -74.42 -31.42 0.60
N LEU A 399 -74.59 -32.26 -0.43
CA LEU A 399 -73.61 -32.45 -1.49
C LEU A 399 -73.48 -31.19 -2.37
N LYS A 400 -74.59 -30.51 -2.70
CA LYS A 400 -74.57 -29.23 -3.42
C LYS A 400 -73.86 -28.12 -2.63
N HIS A 401 -74.02 -28.07 -1.31
CA HIS A 401 -73.29 -27.12 -0.46
C HIS A 401 -71.79 -27.41 -0.40
N LEU A 402 -71.39 -28.68 -0.29
CA LEU A 402 -69.98 -29.07 -0.34
C LEU A 402 -69.36 -28.77 -1.71
N TYR A 403 -70.09 -29.02 -2.81
CA TYR A 403 -69.63 -28.70 -4.17
C TYR A 403 -69.49 -27.19 -4.41
N ARG A 404 -70.36 -26.37 -3.81
CA ARG A 404 -70.22 -24.90 -3.82
C ARG A 404 -69.01 -24.44 -3.02
N LEU A 405 -68.72 -25.06 -1.88
CA LEU A 405 -67.53 -24.75 -1.08
C LEU A 405 -66.24 -25.14 -1.80
N THR A 406 -66.16 -26.32 -2.42
CA THR A 406 -64.98 -26.71 -3.21
C THR A 406 -64.81 -25.83 -4.45
N LEU A 407 -65.87 -25.46 -5.18
CA LEU A 407 -65.78 -24.49 -6.28
C LEU A 407 -65.30 -23.10 -5.82
N PHE A 408 -65.72 -22.63 -4.64
CA PHE A 408 -65.25 -21.35 -4.10
C PHE A 408 -63.76 -21.40 -3.72
N PHE A 409 -63.30 -22.52 -3.15
CA PHE A 409 -61.87 -22.75 -2.89
C PHE A 409 -61.05 -22.93 -4.18
N SER A 410 -61.57 -23.60 -5.21
CA SER A 410 -60.90 -23.74 -6.51
C SER A 410 -60.79 -22.40 -7.25
N ASN A 411 -61.86 -21.59 -7.29
CA ASN A 411 -61.81 -20.27 -7.93
C ASN A 411 -60.87 -19.30 -7.19
N SER A 412 -60.73 -19.43 -5.86
CA SER A 412 -59.74 -18.67 -5.08
C SER A 412 -58.30 -19.13 -5.30
N LEU A 413 -58.07 -20.32 -5.87
CA LEU A 413 -56.74 -20.86 -6.18
C LEU A 413 -56.35 -20.64 -7.65
N SER A 414 -57.32 -20.52 -8.57
CA SER A 414 -57.07 -20.36 -10.00
C SER A 414 -56.49 -19.01 -10.41
N ASP A 415 -56.65 -17.97 -9.59
CA ASP A 415 -55.97 -16.67 -9.77
C ASP A 415 -54.48 -16.69 -9.37
N PHE A 416 -53.97 -17.83 -8.88
CA PHE A 416 -52.54 -18.04 -8.60
C PHE A 416 -51.94 -19.14 -9.49
N SER A 417 -51.92 -18.88 -10.80
CA SER A 417 -50.87 -19.41 -11.67
C SER A 417 -49.85 -18.31 -11.97
N PRO A 418 -48.62 -18.35 -11.44
CA PRO A 418 -47.53 -17.62 -12.06
C PRO A 418 -47.32 -18.24 -13.44
N GLN A 419 -47.51 -17.47 -14.53
CA GLN A 419 -47.06 -17.92 -15.84
C GLN A 419 -45.55 -18.11 -15.77
N LEU A 420 -45.12 -19.36 -15.95
CA LEU A 420 -43.71 -19.72 -15.99
C LEU A 420 -43.17 -19.33 -17.37
N ASP A 421 -42.91 -18.03 -17.57
CA ASP A 421 -42.43 -17.51 -18.85
C ASP A 421 -40.97 -17.92 -19.05
N ARG A 422 -40.82 -19.10 -19.66
CA ARG A 422 -39.59 -19.88 -19.73
C ARG A 422 -38.74 -19.41 -20.91
N HIS A 423 -38.29 -18.16 -20.88
CA HIS A 423 -37.28 -17.68 -21.82
C HIS A 423 -35.90 -18.25 -21.46
N SER A 424 -35.51 -19.30 -22.19
CA SER A 424 -34.17 -19.89 -22.13
C SER A 424 -33.08 -18.84 -22.45
N PRO A 425 -31.90 -18.92 -21.80
CA PRO A 425 -30.78 -18.05 -22.13
C PRO A 425 -30.27 -18.34 -23.56
N GLY A 426 -30.22 -17.31 -24.39
CA GLY A 426 -29.74 -17.40 -25.77
C GLY A 426 -28.27 -17.79 -25.84
N VAL A 427 -27.97 -18.86 -26.57
CA VAL A 427 -26.61 -19.29 -26.90
C VAL A 427 -25.96 -18.26 -27.82
N TRP A 428 -24.95 -17.54 -27.33
CA TRP A 428 -24.06 -16.76 -28.17
C TRP A 428 -22.84 -17.61 -28.56
N ARG A 429 -22.78 -18.01 -29.83
CA ARG A 429 -21.56 -18.53 -30.45
C ARG A 429 -21.20 -17.71 -31.71
N PRO A 430 -19.91 -17.65 -32.08
CA PRO A 430 -19.37 -16.52 -32.82
C PRO A 430 -19.44 -16.69 -34.35
N GLY A 431 -19.55 -15.58 -35.06
CA GLY A 431 -19.48 -15.49 -36.51
C GLY A 431 -18.66 -14.28 -36.99
N HIS A 432 -17.51 -14.58 -37.61
CA HIS A 432 -16.92 -13.80 -38.71
C HIS A 432 -17.99 -13.56 -39.82
N GLU A 433 -17.94 -12.62 -40.76
CA GLU A 433 -17.07 -11.47 -41.11
C GLU A 433 -17.98 -10.50 -41.94
N LEU A 434 -17.62 -9.34 -42.52
CA LEU A 434 -16.34 -8.74 -42.91
C LEU A 434 -16.55 -7.21 -43.12
N TYR A 435 -15.68 -6.33 -42.61
CA TYR A 435 -15.19 -5.16 -43.36
C TYR A 435 -13.86 -4.66 -42.75
N LYS A 436 -12.85 -4.44 -43.61
CA LYS A 436 -11.48 -4.06 -43.22
C LYS A 436 -11.26 -2.55 -43.24
N ASN A 437 -10.14 -2.15 -42.60
CA ASN A 437 -9.44 -0.86 -42.61
C ASN A 437 -9.81 0.08 -41.44
N SER A 438 -8.88 0.63 -40.65
CA SER A 438 -7.42 0.41 -40.51
C SER A 438 -6.93 0.94 -39.14
N PHE A 439 -5.75 0.49 -38.70
CA PHE A 439 -4.92 1.00 -37.59
C PHE A 439 -5.29 0.67 -36.12
N SER A 440 -4.23 0.40 -35.38
CA SER A 440 -4.07 0.23 -33.92
C SER A 440 -2.60 0.58 -33.61
N PRO A 441 -2.14 0.70 -32.34
CA PRO A 441 -2.88 0.57 -31.08
C PRO A 441 -2.71 1.78 -30.12
N ALA A 442 -3.65 1.93 -29.19
CA ALA A 442 -3.44 2.63 -27.92
C ALA A 442 -4.29 1.95 -26.84
N SER A 443 -3.70 1.75 -25.66
CA SER A 443 -4.29 1.05 -24.52
C SER A 443 -5.20 1.96 -23.70
N SER A 444 -6.40 1.48 -23.33
CA SER A 444 -7.27 2.10 -22.32
C SER A 444 -7.39 1.20 -21.09
N PRO A 445 -7.38 1.75 -19.86
CA PRO A 445 -7.46 0.99 -18.62
C PRO A 445 -8.90 0.59 -18.24
N SER A 446 -9.01 -0.35 -17.29
CA SER A 446 -10.26 -0.85 -16.70
C SER A 446 -10.80 0.05 -15.58
N LEU A 447 -12.13 0.07 -15.44
CA LEU A 447 -12.85 0.87 -14.44
C LEU A 447 -13.08 0.10 -13.12
N THR A 448 -12.69 0.69 -12.00
CA THR A 448 -13.07 0.28 -10.64
C THR A 448 -13.35 1.52 -9.78
N PRO A 449 -14.58 1.72 -9.27
CA PRO A 449 -14.91 2.90 -8.47
C PRO A 449 -14.49 2.72 -7.00
N LEU A 450 -13.53 3.53 -6.54
CA LEU A 450 -13.09 3.55 -5.14
C LEU A 450 -13.96 4.51 -4.31
N LEU A 451 -14.77 3.96 -3.40
CA LEU A 451 -15.51 4.74 -2.41
C LEU A 451 -14.60 5.14 -1.22
N PRO A 452 -14.55 6.42 -0.81
CA PRO A 452 -13.81 6.83 0.37
C PRO A 452 -14.56 6.48 1.68
N PRO A 453 -13.84 6.19 2.79
CA PRO A 453 -14.45 5.83 4.05
C PRO A 453 -15.16 7.02 4.72
N GLN A 454 -16.31 6.74 5.34
CA GLN A 454 -17.17 7.73 6.01
C GLN A 454 -16.43 8.45 7.16
N SER A 455 -16.45 9.78 7.14
CA SER A 455 -16.06 10.60 8.29
C SER A 455 -17.17 10.60 9.34
N TYR A 456 -16.81 10.27 10.60
CA TYR A 456 -17.71 10.44 11.74
C TYR A 456 -18.02 11.92 11.96
N LEU A 457 -19.30 12.30 11.86
CA LEU A 457 -19.78 13.57 12.38
C LEU A 457 -20.16 13.39 13.87
N SER A 458 -19.42 14.04 14.75
CA SER A 458 -19.86 14.25 16.13
C SER A 458 -21.02 15.24 16.14
N LEU A 459 -22.14 14.85 16.75
CA LEU A 459 -23.23 15.74 17.09
C LEU A 459 -23.01 16.31 18.50
N GLU A 460 -22.42 17.51 18.55
CA GLU A 460 -22.43 18.34 19.75
C GLU A 460 -23.90 18.70 20.09
N GLY A 461 -24.27 18.63 21.37
CA GLY A 461 -25.67 18.51 21.76
C GLY A 461 -26.50 19.81 21.80
N HIS A 462 -27.83 19.62 21.90
CA HIS A 462 -28.71 20.56 22.56
C HIS A 462 -29.71 19.82 23.45
N LEU A 463 -29.82 20.29 24.70
CA LEU A 463 -30.69 19.73 25.73
C LEU A 463 -32.17 20.04 25.44
N ARG A 464 -33.04 19.03 25.60
CA ARG A 464 -34.30 19.20 26.32
C ARG A 464 -34.87 17.88 26.82
N GLU A 465 -35.50 17.96 27.98
CA GLU A 465 -36.18 16.86 28.68
C GLU A 465 -37.43 16.41 27.90
N ASP A 466 -37.68 15.11 27.80
CA ASP A 466 -38.72 14.47 28.64
C ASP A 466 -38.45 12.95 28.73
N GLY A 467 -39.04 12.28 29.71
CA GLY A 467 -38.73 10.88 30.03
C GLY A 467 -39.71 9.85 29.46
N SER A 468 -39.19 8.74 28.96
CA SER A 468 -39.87 7.43 28.98
C SER A 468 -38.89 6.28 28.73
N GLU A 469 -38.98 5.23 29.53
CA GLU A 469 -38.28 3.96 29.33
C GLU A 469 -39.08 3.10 28.34
N GLU A 470 -38.51 2.71 27.20
CA GLU A 470 -39.06 1.58 26.42
C GLU A 470 -37.97 0.65 25.85
N ASN A 471 -38.26 -0.65 25.91
CA ASN A 471 -37.35 -1.73 25.55
C ASN A 471 -37.21 -1.87 24.02
N ILE A 472 -35.98 -1.95 23.51
CA ILE A 472 -35.73 -2.38 22.13
C ILE A 472 -35.56 -3.90 22.10
N VAL A 473 -36.62 -4.58 21.66
CA VAL A 473 -36.55 -5.97 21.17
C VAL A 473 -36.09 -5.93 19.71
N TYR A 474 -35.00 -6.63 19.39
CA TYR A 474 -34.54 -6.79 18.02
C TYR A 474 -35.44 -7.78 17.25
N LEU A 475 -35.75 -7.43 16.00
CA LEU A 475 -36.18 -8.34 14.93
C LEU A 475 -35.23 -8.16 13.74
#